data_AF-A0A3Q3SNX4-F1
#
_entry.id   AF-A0A3Q3SNX4-F1
#
_cell.length_a   1.000
_cell.length_b   1.000
_cell.length_c   1.000
_cell.angle_alpha   90.00
_cell.angle_beta   90.00
_cell.angle_gamma   90.00
#
_symmetry.space_group_name_H-M   'P 1'
#
loop_
_entity.id
_entity.type
_entity.pdbx_description
1 polymer ?
#
loop_
_entity_poly.entity_id
_entity_poly.type
_entity_poly.pdbx_seq_one_letter_code
_entity_poly.pdbx_strand_id
1 'polypeptide(L)'
;MQPQASRGTSKQVSPRPLRRVNKGSLSISSQDIYDAVRSGKSAMVTVVDEWLDSYKQSQKTGLLVLINFIVHSCGCKGVVSWEMMDDMQNAEIISTLTKEFNEDSVNYPLSTPGPQMKRFKAGLSEFAQVLVYCCRNSLIYDEYLFPSLLSLLTGLSDSQVRAFRHTSTLLAVKLMTGLVDVAVTLSVQLQTTQRQCDMEKSKGIHDRASDKLEKLQATIKELQENREELSSLMNATFRGVFVHRYRDRLSEIRAACIEELGMWLKTDPEDFLNDKCLKYLGWTLHDKQSPVRLQCVRALQGLYQEKEFIGRLELFTSRFKERMLSMVLDKDPDVAVEIVKLLLLIQQCGRFLCLVNFFLSDNLQHIVQLRFLIFFSSKLTKCGILWIQIDFFTLYFTLIIVSFIALVILLSNSLIQ
;
A
#
# COMPACT_ATOMS: atom_id res chain seq x y z
N MET A 1 -71.67 -4.02 49.42
CA MET A 1 -70.85 -5.07 50.06
C MET A 1 -69.69 -5.40 49.13
N GLN A 2 -68.51 -5.61 49.72
CA GLN A 2 -67.15 -5.67 49.16
C GLN A 2 -66.98 -6.36 47.79
N PRO A 3 -66.07 -5.87 46.93
CA PRO A 3 -65.35 -6.68 45.96
C PRO A 3 -63.95 -7.06 46.48
N GLN A 4 -63.66 -8.36 46.43
CA GLN A 4 -62.39 -8.98 46.83
C GLN A 4 -61.24 -8.67 45.84
N ALA A 5 -60.04 -8.64 46.43
CA ALA A 5 -58.77 -8.20 45.90
C ALA A 5 -58.18 -9.09 44.78
N SER A 6 -57.70 -8.44 43.70
CA SER A 6 -56.79 -9.01 42.71
C SER A 6 -55.33 -8.81 43.14
N ARG A 7 -54.61 -9.90 43.42
CA ARG A 7 -53.16 -9.91 43.69
C ARG A 7 -52.36 -9.64 42.41
N GLY A 8 -51.83 -8.43 42.26
CA GLY A 8 -50.76 -8.11 41.32
C GLY A 8 -49.40 -8.22 42.02
N THR A 9 -48.58 -9.18 41.64
CA THR A 9 -47.20 -9.35 42.11
C THR A 9 -46.28 -8.36 41.40
N SER A 10 -45.88 -7.31 42.12
CA SER A 10 -44.80 -6.40 41.73
C SER A 10 -43.45 -7.13 41.78
N LYS A 11 -42.76 -7.22 40.64
CA LYS A 11 -41.38 -7.72 40.56
C LYS A 11 -40.43 -6.64 41.11
N GLN A 12 -39.87 -6.89 42.30
CA GLN A 12 -38.71 -6.15 42.79
C GLN A 12 -37.51 -6.37 41.86
N VAL A 13 -37.04 -5.29 41.24
CA VAL A 13 -35.77 -5.24 40.51
C VAL A 13 -34.66 -5.04 41.55
N SER A 14 -33.86 -6.08 41.78
CA SER A 14 -32.63 -6.00 42.55
C SER A 14 -31.60 -5.08 41.84
N PRO A 15 -30.93 -4.14 42.53
CA PRO A 15 -29.93 -3.29 41.91
C PRO A 15 -28.70 -4.14 41.50
N ARG A 16 -28.37 -4.13 40.21
CA ARG A 16 -27.09 -4.64 39.71
C ARG A 16 -25.94 -3.87 40.38
N PRO A 17 -24.84 -4.53 40.79
CA PRO A 17 -23.69 -3.81 41.31
C PRO A 17 -23.13 -2.93 40.19
N LEU A 18 -23.18 -1.61 40.38
CA LEU A 18 -22.43 -0.65 39.60
C LEU A 18 -20.95 -1.00 39.77
N ARG A 19 -20.37 -1.61 38.72
CA ARG A 19 -18.93 -1.83 38.61
C ARG A 19 -18.28 -0.45 38.63
N ARG A 20 -17.78 -0.05 39.80
CA ARG A 20 -16.92 1.11 39.97
C ARG A 20 -15.78 0.99 38.97
N VAL A 21 -15.79 1.80 37.93
CA VAL A 21 -14.66 1.94 37.01
C VAL A 21 -13.56 2.62 37.82
N ASN A 22 -12.61 1.82 38.29
CA ASN A 22 -11.35 2.32 38.81
C ASN A 22 -10.60 2.97 37.64
N LYS A 23 -10.68 4.29 37.52
CA LYS A 23 -9.74 5.08 36.71
C LYS A 23 -8.40 5.13 37.43
N GLY A 24 -7.69 3.99 37.42
CA GLY A 24 -6.25 3.92 37.65
C GLY A 24 -5.60 3.68 36.29
N SER A 25 -4.55 4.44 35.96
CA SER A 25 -3.82 4.39 34.70
C SER A 25 -3.27 2.99 34.40
N LEU A 26 -4.01 2.16 33.68
CA LEU A 26 -3.45 1.00 33.02
C LEU A 26 -2.84 1.50 31.71
N SER A 27 -1.54 1.74 31.71
CA SER A 27 -0.77 1.99 30.49
C SER A 27 -0.90 0.78 29.57
N ILE A 28 -1.31 1.00 28.33
CA ILE A 28 -1.45 -0.07 27.32
C ILE A 28 -0.13 -0.81 27.13
N SER A 29 -0.17 -2.15 27.11
CA SER A 29 1.01 -3.01 26.95
C SER A 29 1.23 -3.43 25.50
N SER A 30 2.42 -3.97 25.20
CA SER A 30 2.73 -4.53 23.88
C SER A 30 1.82 -5.70 23.51
N GLN A 31 1.37 -6.47 24.51
CA GLN A 31 0.46 -7.59 24.33
C GLN A 31 -0.96 -7.10 23.97
N ASP A 32 -1.42 -6.00 24.57
CA ASP A 32 -2.73 -5.42 24.26
C ASP A 32 -2.80 -4.94 22.81
N ILE A 33 -1.75 -4.27 22.32
CA ILE A 33 -1.63 -3.84 20.92
C ILE A 33 -1.60 -5.07 19.99
N TYR A 34 -0.81 -6.09 20.33
CA TYR A 34 -0.73 -7.32 19.54
C TYR A 34 -2.09 -8.04 19.45
N ASP A 35 -2.82 -8.15 20.56
CA ASP A 35 -4.12 -8.80 20.59
C ASP A 35 -5.21 -8.01 19.86
N ALA A 36 -5.15 -6.68 19.90
CA ALA A 36 -6.00 -5.83 19.09
C ALA A 36 -5.76 -6.07 17.59
N VAL A 37 -4.50 -6.03 17.15
CA VAL A 37 -4.09 -6.28 15.76
C VAL A 37 -4.47 -7.69 15.30
N ARG A 38 -4.27 -8.70 16.15
CA ARG A 38 -4.58 -10.10 15.85
C ARG A 38 -6.08 -10.38 15.81
N SER A 39 -6.86 -9.78 16.70
CA SER A 39 -8.30 -10.02 16.78
C SER A 39 -9.07 -9.30 15.67
N GLY A 40 -8.62 -8.12 15.25
CA GLY A 40 -9.30 -7.26 14.27
C GLY A 40 -10.68 -6.79 14.74
N LYS A 41 -10.95 -6.81 16.05
CA LYS A 41 -12.23 -6.43 16.66
C LYS A 41 -12.19 -5.06 17.33
N SER A 42 -11.00 -4.60 17.72
CA SER A 42 -10.79 -3.31 18.35
C SER A 42 -10.78 -2.20 17.31
N ALA A 43 -11.27 -1.01 17.66
CA ALA A 43 -11.08 0.17 16.84
C ALA A 43 -9.60 0.58 16.89
N MET A 44 -8.89 0.47 15.76
CA MET A 44 -7.44 0.69 15.72
C MET A 44 -7.03 2.09 16.17
N VAL A 45 -7.85 3.10 15.84
CA VAL A 45 -7.66 4.49 16.28
C VAL A 45 -7.60 4.58 17.80
N THR A 46 -8.50 3.91 18.53
CA THR A 46 -8.51 3.91 19.99
C THR A 46 -7.25 3.27 20.57
N VAL A 47 -6.78 2.16 19.98
CA VAL A 47 -5.57 1.46 20.42
C VAL A 47 -4.33 2.36 20.25
N VAL A 48 -4.24 3.03 19.11
CA VAL A 48 -3.14 3.97 18.83
C VAL A 48 -3.23 5.20 19.75
N ASP A 49 -4.41 5.77 19.97
CA ASP A 49 -4.61 6.93 20.84
C ASP A 49 -4.23 6.62 22.30
N GLU A 50 -4.64 5.46 22.84
CA GLU A 50 -4.26 5.01 24.18
C GLU A 50 -2.74 4.82 24.30
N TRP A 51 -2.10 4.28 23.27
CA TRP A 51 -0.64 4.16 23.22
C TRP A 51 0.06 5.52 23.13
N LEU A 52 -0.48 6.45 22.33
CA LEU A 52 0.02 7.81 22.20
C LEU A 52 -0.07 8.58 23.53
N ASP A 53 -1.12 8.37 24.30
CA ASP A 53 -1.26 8.98 25.63
C ASP A 53 -0.19 8.44 26.61
N SER A 54 0.16 7.15 26.51
CA SER A 54 1.29 6.59 27.25
C SER A 54 2.64 7.14 26.76
N TYR A 55 2.80 7.30 25.45
CA TYR A 55 4.02 7.86 24.84
C TYR A 55 4.25 9.32 25.25
N LYS A 56 3.19 10.14 25.29
CA LYS A 56 3.26 11.53 25.74
C LYS A 56 3.63 11.67 27.21
N GLN A 57 3.29 10.67 28.04
CA GLN A 57 3.70 10.64 29.46
C GLN A 57 5.18 10.25 29.62
N SER A 58 5.66 9.30 28.82
CA SER A 58 7.06 8.89 28.78
C SER A 58 7.40 8.36 27.40
N GLN A 59 8.13 9.16 26.61
CA GLN A 59 8.49 8.81 25.23
C GLN A 59 9.28 7.49 25.20
N LYS A 60 10.21 7.33 26.15
CA LYS A 60 10.99 6.11 26.34
C LYS A 60 10.09 4.88 26.54
N THR A 61 9.05 4.99 27.38
CA THR A 61 8.15 3.87 27.72
C THR A 61 7.25 3.52 26.56
N GLY A 62 6.65 4.54 25.93
CA GLY A 62 5.82 4.31 24.76
C GLY A 62 6.62 3.67 23.62
N LEU A 63 7.87 4.12 23.39
CA LEU A 63 8.73 3.53 22.37
C LEU A 63 9.08 2.07 22.69
N LEU A 64 9.44 1.75 23.94
CA LEU A 64 9.73 0.37 24.34
C LEU A 64 8.51 -0.57 24.14
N VAL A 65 7.31 -0.09 24.48
CA VAL A 65 6.05 -0.83 24.24
C VAL A 65 5.86 -1.11 22.74
N LEU A 66 6.09 -0.09 21.90
CA LEU A 66 5.97 -0.23 20.45
C LEU A 66 7.00 -1.23 19.88
N ILE A 67 8.25 -1.14 20.32
CA ILE A 67 9.34 -2.04 19.92
C ILE A 67 8.99 -3.49 20.29
N ASN A 68 8.58 -3.73 21.52
CA ASN A 68 8.20 -5.07 21.96
C ASN A 68 6.96 -5.60 21.22
N PHE A 69 5.99 -4.74 20.88
CA PHE A 69 4.88 -5.13 20.00
C PHE A 69 5.38 -5.61 18.62
N ILE A 70 6.38 -4.95 18.04
CA ILE A 70 6.97 -5.35 16.75
C ILE A 70 7.71 -6.68 16.88
N VAL A 71 8.50 -6.86 17.94
CA VAL A 71 9.21 -8.12 18.24
C VAL A 71 8.24 -9.29 18.41
N HIS A 72 7.16 -9.09 19.18
CA HIS A 72 6.08 -10.07 19.33
C HIS A 72 5.36 -10.35 17.99
N SER A 73 5.18 -9.32 17.15
CA SER A 73 4.59 -9.45 15.80
C SER A 73 5.45 -10.29 14.86
N CYS A 74 6.76 -10.34 15.10
CA CYS A 74 7.67 -11.26 14.42
C CYS A 74 7.57 -12.70 14.92
N GLY A 75 6.81 -12.97 15.98
CA GLY A 75 6.75 -14.28 16.64
C GLY A 75 7.95 -14.57 17.54
N CYS A 76 8.78 -13.57 17.83
CA CYS A 76 9.86 -13.70 18.79
C CYS A 76 9.30 -13.64 20.22
N LYS A 77 9.77 -14.54 21.09
CA LYS A 77 9.42 -14.56 22.52
C LYS A 77 10.33 -13.69 23.38
N GLY A 78 11.43 -13.21 22.79
CA GLY A 78 12.35 -12.31 23.45
C GLY A 78 11.71 -10.96 23.75
N VAL A 79 12.21 -10.32 24.80
CA VAL A 79 11.70 -9.02 25.28
C VAL A 79 12.86 -8.04 25.30
N VAL A 80 12.69 -6.91 24.63
CA VAL A 80 13.63 -5.79 24.72
C VAL A 80 13.41 -5.12 26.07
N SER A 81 14.48 -5.01 26.86
CA SER A 81 14.45 -4.35 28.17
C SER A 81 14.88 -2.88 28.08
N TRP A 82 14.80 -2.17 29.21
CA TRP A 82 15.25 -0.79 29.31
C TRP A 82 16.76 -0.65 29.16
N GLU A 83 17.50 -1.56 29.78
CA GLU A 83 18.96 -1.62 29.73
C GLU A 83 19.43 -1.83 28.30
N MET A 84 18.75 -2.71 27.55
CA MET A 84 19.03 -2.91 26.13
C MET A 84 18.83 -1.63 25.31
N MET A 85 17.78 -0.85 25.58
CA MET A 85 17.51 0.41 24.87
C MET A 85 18.52 1.52 25.19
N ASP A 86 19.10 1.52 26.40
CA ASP A 86 20.05 2.54 26.83
C ASP A 86 21.48 2.22 26.40
N ASP A 87 21.86 0.94 26.52
CA ASP A 87 23.27 0.53 26.45
C ASP A 87 23.66 -0.16 25.14
N MET A 88 22.67 -0.56 24.31
CA MET A 88 22.93 -1.34 23.10
C MET A 88 22.48 -0.63 21.83
N GLN A 89 23.25 -0.84 20.75
CA GLN A 89 22.81 -0.45 19.42
C GLN A 89 21.76 -1.42 18.87
N ASN A 90 20.93 -0.95 17.93
CA ASN A 90 19.91 -1.80 17.27
C ASN A 90 20.47 -3.12 16.74
N ALA A 91 21.69 -3.12 16.17
CA ALA A 91 22.34 -4.35 15.67
C ALA A 91 22.57 -5.38 16.79
N GLU A 92 22.98 -4.93 17.97
CA GLU A 92 23.22 -5.79 19.14
C GLU A 92 21.89 -6.27 19.73
N ILE A 93 20.89 -5.41 19.84
CA ILE A 93 19.53 -5.78 20.28
C ILE A 93 18.98 -6.89 19.37
N ILE A 94 19.06 -6.69 18.05
CA ILE A 94 18.59 -7.68 17.06
C ILE A 94 19.39 -8.98 17.16
N SER A 95 20.70 -8.91 17.41
CA SER A 95 21.54 -10.09 17.64
C SER A 95 21.08 -10.89 18.87
N THR A 96 20.77 -10.21 19.97
CA THR A 96 20.20 -10.85 21.17
C THR A 96 18.83 -11.47 20.89
N LEU A 97 17.93 -10.73 20.25
CA LEU A 97 16.61 -11.25 19.86
C LEU A 97 16.69 -12.44 18.90
N THR A 98 17.72 -12.49 18.04
CA THR A 98 17.95 -13.62 17.14
C THR A 98 18.31 -14.88 17.92
N LYS A 99 19.09 -14.77 19.01
CA LYS A 99 19.43 -15.91 19.87
C LYS A 99 18.23 -16.44 20.65
N GLU A 100 17.29 -15.57 21.00
CA GLU A 100 16.03 -15.93 21.67
C GLU A 100 14.93 -16.39 20.69
N PHE A 101 15.19 -16.29 19.39
CA PHE A 101 14.28 -16.77 18.37
C PHE A 101 14.35 -18.29 18.29
N ASN A 102 13.23 -18.97 18.54
CA ASN A 102 13.20 -20.42 18.45
C ASN A 102 13.28 -20.86 16.97
N GLU A 103 14.45 -21.35 16.54
CA GLU A 103 14.70 -21.83 15.18
C GLU A 103 13.77 -22.98 14.77
N ASP A 104 13.23 -23.75 15.72
CA ASP A 104 12.37 -24.90 15.44
C ASP A 104 10.94 -24.51 15.02
N SER A 105 10.53 -23.25 15.26
CA SER A 105 9.21 -22.77 14.84
C SER A 105 9.26 -22.21 13.42
N VAL A 106 8.89 -23.05 12.44
CA VAL A 106 8.77 -22.63 11.03
C VAL A 106 7.72 -21.53 10.83
N ASN A 107 6.76 -21.43 11.74
CA ASN A 107 5.62 -20.51 11.64
C ASN A 107 5.78 -19.27 12.53
N TYR A 108 5.50 -18.12 11.94
CA TYR A 108 5.36 -16.81 12.60
C TYR A 108 4.01 -16.19 12.19
N PRO A 109 3.53 -15.12 12.86
CA PRO A 109 2.17 -14.61 12.64
C PRO A 109 1.81 -14.30 11.17
N LEU A 110 2.78 -13.81 10.38
CA LEU A 110 2.61 -13.52 8.94
C LEU A 110 2.84 -14.71 8.00
N SER A 111 3.23 -15.89 8.51
CA SER A 111 3.33 -17.13 7.72
C SER A 111 2.34 -18.22 8.13
N THR A 112 1.55 -18.00 9.19
CA THR A 112 0.60 -18.99 9.72
C THR A 112 -0.59 -19.17 8.76
N PRO A 113 -0.76 -20.30 8.06
CA PRO A 113 -1.78 -20.42 7.02
C PRO A 113 -3.21 -20.18 7.52
N GLY A 114 -4.05 -19.63 6.65
CA GLY A 114 -5.49 -19.49 6.89
C GLY A 114 -5.98 -18.05 7.16
N PRO A 115 -7.25 -17.89 7.59
CA PRO A 115 -7.87 -16.59 7.78
C PRO A 115 -7.16 -15.70 8.83
N GLN A 116 -6.49 -16.33 9.80
CA GLN A 116 -5.80 -15.64 10.88
C GLN A 116 -4.63 -14.79 10.36
N MET A 117 -3.79 -15.33 9.47
CA MET A 117 -2.70 -14.54 8.86
C MET A 117 -3.23 -13.39 8.01
N LYS A 118 -4.28 -13.60 7.21
CA LYS A 118 -4.87 -12.51 6.41
C LYS A 118 -5.35 -11.37 7.30
N ARG A 119 -6.03 -11.70 8.40
CA ARG A 119 -6.50 -10.73 9.39
C ARG A 119 -5.34 -10.01 10.08
N PHE A 120 -4.33 -10.76 10.54
CA PHE A 120 -3.16 -10.18 11.19
C PHE A 120 -2.39 -9.25 10.24
N LYS A 121 -2.16 -9.66 8.97
CA LYS A 121 -1.54 -8.80 7.94
C LYS A 121 -2.35 -7.50 7.75
N ALA A 122 -3.67 -7.60 7.66
CA ALA A 122 -4.54 -6.43 7.50
C ALA A 122 -4.47 -5.52 8.74
N GLY A 123 -4.58 -6.07 9.94
CA GLY A 123 -4.50 -5.31 11.19
C GLY A 123 -3.13 -4.64 11.39
N LEU A 124 -2.04 -5.32 11.02
CA LEU A 124 -0.69 -4.75 11.12
C LEU A 124 -0.50 -3.61 10.10
N SER A 125 -1.08 -3.76 8.92
CA SER A 125 -1.08 -2.71 7.89
C SER A 125 -1.90 -1.50 8.34
N GLU A 126 -3.10 -1.73 8.91
CA GLU A 126 -3.96 -0.69 9.45
C GLU A 126 -3.30 0.04 10.61
N PHE A 127 -2.70 -0.69 11.56
CA PHE A 127 -1.95 -0.10 12.67
C PHE A 127 -0.88 0.89 12.19
N ALA A 128 -0.08 0.50 11.20
CA ALA A 128 0.94 1.39 10.64
C ALA A 128 0.35 2.67 10.02
N GLN A 129 -0.74 2.54 9.24
CA GLN A 129 -1.41 3.72 8.66
C GLN A 129 -2.01 4.63 9.74
N VAL A 130 -2.70 4.05 10.72
CA VAL A 130 -3.36 4.80 11.80
C VAL A 130 -2.33 5.48 12.70
N LEU A 131 -1.19 4.83 12.98
CA LEU A 131 -0.09 5.44 13.72
C LEU A 131 0.41 6.72 13.04
N VAL A 132 0.70 6.66 11.74
CA VAL A 132 1.11 7.86 10.97
C VAL A 132 0.00 8.90 10.97
N TYR A 133 -1.25 8.48 10.72
CA TYR A 133 -2.40 9.37 10.71
C TYR A 133 -2.55 10.13 12.03
N CYS A 134 -2.55 9.46 13.19
CA CYS A 134 -2.70 10.11 14.49
C CYS A 134 -1.53 11.05 14.82
N CYS A 135 -0.33 10.77 14.31
CA CYS A 135 0.86 11.60 14.54
C CYS A 135 1.03 12.78 13.56
N ARG A 136 0.22 12.86 12.49
CA ARG A 136 0.44 13.74 11.32
C ARG A 136 0.61 15.23 11.58
N ASN A 137 0.11 15.73 12.71
CA ASN A 137 0.15 17.16 13.06
C ASN A 137 1.19 17.49 14.15
N SER A 138 1.98 16.51 14.63
CA SER A 138 2.95 16.76 15.71
C SER A 138 4.11 15.75 15.70
N LEU A 139 3.88 14.54 16.19
CA LEU A 139 4.93 13.55 16.50
C LEU A 139 5.66 12.98 15.27
N ILE A 140 5.19 13.23 14.05
CA ILE A 140 6.00 12.92 12.86
C ILE A 140 7.27 13.79 12.80
N TYR A 141 7.20 15.00 13.33
CA TYR A 141 8.23 16.03 13.23
C TYR A 141 9.08 16.15 14.52
N ASP A 142 8.96 15.21 15.46
CA ASP A 142 9.63 15.30 16.77
C ASP A 142 11.08 14.78 16.78
N GLU A 143 11.61 14.41 15.60
CA GLU A 143 12.94 13.82 15.38
C GLU A 143 13.26 12.58 16.24
N TYR A 144 12.29 12.00 16.95
CA TYR A 144 12.54 10.93 17.91
C TYR A 144 11.74 9.67 17.58
N LEU A 145 10.40 9.74 17.50
CA LEU A 145 9.55 8.55 17.36
C LEU A 145 9.82 7.80 16.05
N PHE A 146 9.61 8.46 14.92
CA PHE A 146 9.73 7.83 13.60
C PHE A 146 11.17 7.51 13.22
N PRO A 147 12.18 8.37 13.47
CA PRO A 147 13.58 8.01 13.25
C PRO A 147 14.01 6.76 14.03
N SER A 148 13.65 6.65 15.32
CA SER A 148 13.98 5.47 16.14
C SER A 148 13.28 4.21 15.63
N LEU A 149 11.98 4.33 15.31
CA LEU A 149 11.19 3.24 14.76
C LEU A 149 11.74 2.75 13.41
N LEU A 150 12.04 3.66 12.48
CA LEU A 150 12.58 3.32 11.17
C LEU A 150 13.99 2.73 11.26
N SER A 151 14.82 3.19 12.20
CA SER A 151 16.15 2.62 12.47
C SER A 151 16.04 1.15 12.89
N LEU A 152 15.14 0.83 13.83
CA LEU A 152 14.90 -0.56 14.25
C LEU A 152 14.35 -1.41 13.09
N LEU A 153 13.32 -0.91 12.38
CA LEU A 153 12.72 -1.63 11.27
C LEU A 153 13.72 -1.91 10.14
N THR A 154 14.61 -0.96 9.86
CA THR A 154 15.71 -1.11 8.90
C THR A 154 16.63 -2.25 9.33
N GLY A 155 17.10 -2.25 10.58
CA GLY A 155 17.93 -3.33 11.12
C GLY A 155 17.25 -4.70 11.06
N LEU A 156 15.98 -4.79 11.48
CA LEU A 156 15.21 -6.03 11.42
C LEU A 156 15.01 -6.52 9.97
N SER A 157 14.85 -5.59 9.02
CA SER A 157 14.67 -5.90 7.59
C SER A 157 15.92 -6.49 6.94
N ASP A 158 17.10 -6.25 7.53
CA ASP A 158 18.38 -6.78 7.05
C ASP A 158 18.79 -8.09 7.75
N SER A 159 18.04 -8.53 8.77
CA SER A 159 18.32 -9.77 9.50
C SER A 159 18.26 -11.02 8.61
N GLN A 160 19.00 -12.08 8.97
CA GLN A 160 18.86 -13.40 8.33
C GLN A 160 17.61 -14.15 8.78
N VAL A 161 16.95 -13.74 9.87
CA VAL A 161 15.71 -14.34 10.35
C VAL A 161 14.53 -13.93 9.46
N ARG A 162 13.88 -14.93 8.85
CA ARG A 162 12.75 -14.73 7.94
C ARG A 162 11.63 -13.88 8.54
N ALA A 163 11.29 -14.16 9.80
CA ALA A 163 10.18 -13.53 10.49
C ALA A 163 10.42 -12.03 10.76
N PHE A 164 11.65 -11.67 11.16
CA PHE A 164 12.08 -10.28 11.29
C PHE A 164 11.96 -9.55 9.97
N ARG A 165 12.58 -10.09 8.90
CA ARG A 165 12.53 -9.44 7.58
C ARG A 165 11.11 -9.21 7.08
N HIS A 166 10.26 -10.23 7.15
CA HIS A 166 8.91 -10.13 6.59
C HIS A 166 8.07 -9.11 7.36
N THR A 167 8.09 -9.16 8.69
CA THR A 167 7.27 -8.30 9.54
C THR A 167 7.74 -6.87 9.50
N SER A 168 9.05 -6.63 9.64
CA SER A 168 9.60 -5.27 9.63
C SER A 168 9.47 -4.62 8.26
N THR A 169 9.66 -5.37 7.17
CA THR A 169 9.48 -4.82 5.82
C THR A 169 8.04 -4.40 5.61
N LEU A 170 7.05 -5.24 5.96
CA LEU A 170 5.64 -4.91 5.81
C LEU A 170 5.27 -3.65 6.59
N LEU A 171 5.71 -3.54 7.84
CA LEU A 171 5.50 -2.34 8.66
C LEU A 171 6.14 -1.11 8.02
N ALA A 172 7.41 -1.19 7.62
CA ALA A 172 8.14 -0.07 7.04
C ALA A 172 7.49 0.43 5.75
N VAL A 173 7.11 -0.47 4.82
CA VAL A 173 6.45 -0.04 3.57
C VAL A 173 5.05 0.51 3.81
N LYS A 174 4.34 0.06 4.86
CA LYS A 174 3.06 0.66 5.25
C LYS A 174 3.24 2.02 5.91
N LEU A 175 4.21 2.18 6.81
CA LEU A 175 4.55 3.50 7.36
C LEU A 175 4.88 4.49 6.24
N MET A 176 5.68 4.06 5.26
CA MET A 176 5.97 4.84 4.05
C MET A 176 4.70 5.31 3.34
N THR A 177 3.74 4.42 3.09
CA THR A 177 2.45 4.79 2.46
C THR A 177 1.73 5.88 3.25
N GLY A 178 1.69 5.79 4.58
CA GLY A 178 1.08 6.83 5.41
C GLY A 178 1.86 8.15 5.36
N LEU A 179 3.20 8.10 5.31
CA LEU A 179 4.04 9.29 5.17
C LEU A 179 3.80 10.00 3.83
N VAL A 180 3.61 9.23 2.75
CA VAL A 180 3.25 9.78 1.43
C VAL A 180 1.89 10.49 1.49
N ASP A 181 0.88 9.91 2.13
CA ASP A 181 -0.43 10.56 2.31
C ASP A 181 -0.33 11.90 3.07
N VAL A 182 0.49 11.95 4.12
CA VAL A 182 0.76 13.17 4.88
C VAL A 182 1.52 14.19 4.03
N ALA A 183 2.52 13.76 3.25
CA ALA A 183 3.30 14.63 2.37
C ALA A 183 2.46 15.30 1.29
N VAL A 184 1.51 14.57 0.69
CA VAL A 184 0.56 15.13 -0.28
C VAL A 184 -0.36 16.15 0.40
N THR A 185 -0.88 15.83 1.58
CA THR A 185 -1.74 16.75 2.36
C THR A 185 -1.00 18.04 2.70
N LEU A 186 0.24 17.94 3.17
CA LEU A 186 1.09 19.07 3.50
C LEU A 186 1.43 19.90 2.26
N SER A 187 1.68 19.25 1.11
CA SER A 187 1.95 19.95 -0.16
C SER A 187 0.77 20.80 -0.62
N VAL A 188 -0.47 20.31 -0.45
CA VAL A 188 -1.69 21.08 -0.75
C VAL A 188 -1.84 22.27 0.21
N GLN A 189 -1.56 22.07 1.50
CA GLN A 189 -1.58 23.16 2.49
C GLN A 189 -0.54 24.23 2.16
N LEU A 190 0.69 23.84 1.84
CA LEU A 190 1.76 24.75 1.44
C LEU A 190 1.36 25.59 0.22
N GLN A 191 0.84 24.96 -0.84
CA GLN A 191 0.39 25.68 -2.05
C GLN A 191 -0.75 26.68 -1.73
N THR A 192 -1.68 26.30 -0.86
CA THR A 192 -2.80 27.16 -0.48
C THR A 192 -2.32 28.37 0.31
N THR A 193 -1.47 28.16 1.32
CA THR A 193 -0.89 29.23 2.14
C THR A 193 0.01 30.14 1.30
N GLN A 194 0.78 29.59 0.36
CA GLN A 194 1.60 30.36 -0.57
C GLN A 194 0.74 31.30 -1.43
N ARG A 195 -0.35 30.81 -2.02
CA ARG A 195 -1.29 31.64 -2.80
C ARG A 195 -1.89 32.76 -1.96
N GLN A 196 -2.26 32.49 -0.70
CA GLN A 196 -2.77 33.52 0.21
C GLN A 196 -1.72 34.59 0.52
N CYS A 197 -0.46 34.17 0.71
CA CYS A 197 0.67 35.08 0.91
C CYS A 197 0.89 35.97 -0.30
N ASP A 198 0.85 35.42 -1.51
CA ASP A 198 1.06 36.17 -2.75
C ASP A 198 -0.10 37.15 -3.03
N MET A 199 -1.33 36.77 -2.72
CA MET A 199 -2.49 37.67 -2.76
C MET A 199 -2.41 38.81 -1.75
N GLU A 200 -1.87 38.56 -0.55
CA GLU A 200 -1.69 39.63 0.45
C GLU A 200 -0.55 40.58 0.04
N LYS A 201 0.51 40.05 -0.58
CA LYS A 201 1.62 40.85 -1.13
C LYS A 201 1.18 41.74 -2.29
N SER A 202 0.27 41.27 -3.14
CA SER A 202 -0.20 42.04 -4.31
C SER A 202 -1.12 43.21 -3.97
N LYS A 203 -1.62 43.29 -2.74
CA LYS A 203 -2.38 44.45 -2.26
C LYS A 203 -1.53 45.72 -2.21
N GLY A 204 -2.18 46.86 -2.43
CA GLY A 204 -1.60 48.18 -2.24
C GLY A 204 -1.13 48.38 -0.80
N ILE A 205 -0.16 49.28 -0.59
CA ILE A 205 0.51 49.48 0.70
C ILE A 205 -0.48 49.80 1.83
N HIS A 206 -1.57 50.53 1.52
CA HIS A 206 -2.59 50.90 2.49
C HIS A 206 -3.53 49.75 2.89
N ASP A 207 -3.76 48.77 2.01
CA ASP A 207 -4.68 47.64 2.24
C ASP A 207 -3.95 46.36 2.69
N ARG A 208 -2.62 46.39 2.71
CA ARG A 208 -1.76 45.27 3.09
C ARG A 208 -1.66 45.15 4.60
N ALA A 209 -2.07 44.01 5.13
CA ALA A 209 -1.90 43.70 6.54
C ALA A 209 -0.52 43.09 6.82
N SER A 210 0.42 43.89 7.35
CA SER A 210 1.80 43.46 7.62
C SER A 210 1.86 42.23 8.56
N ASP A 211 1.14 42.27 9.68
CA ASP A 211 1.12 41.17 10.67
C ASP A 211 0.57 39.86 10.09
N LYS A 212 -0.43 39.96 9.19
CA LYS A 212 -0.99 38.81 8.50
C LYS A 212 0.01 38.23 7.52
N LEU A 213 0.72 39.08 6.79
CA LEU A 213 1.76 38.65 5.85
C LEU A 213 2.89 37.94 6.57
N GLU A 214 3.36 38.47 7.69
CA GLU A 214 4.40 37.85 8.51
C GLU A 214 3.98 36.47 9.03
N LYS A 215 2.75 36.33 9.54
CA LYS A 215 2.19 35.04 9.97
C LYS A 215 2.11 34.02 8.84
N LEU A 216 1.67 34.44 7.65
CA LEU A 216 1.61 33.57 6.48
C LEU A 216 3.02 33.12 6.05
N GLN A 217 4.01 34.01 6.08
CA GLN A 217 5.40 33.68 5.77
C GLN A 217 6.00 32.72 6.80
N ALA A 218 5.75 32.93 8.10
CA ALA A 218 6.18 32.01 9.15
C ALA A 218 5.56 30.61 8.97
N THR A 219 4.25 30.55 8.67
CA THR A 219 3.54 29.28 8.42
C THR A 219 4.10 28.56 7.18
N ILE A 220 4.41 29.29 6.10
CA ILE A 220 5.04 28.71 4.90
C ILE A 220 6.40 28.10 5.26
N LYS A 221 7.20 28.80 6.06
CA LYS A 221 8.51 28.30 6.49
C LYS A 221 8.38 27.02 7.31
N GLU A 222 7.48 26.99 8.29
CA GLU A 222 7.21 25.78 9.09
C GLU A 222 6.74 24.61 8.22
N LEU A 223 5.83 24.84 7.27
CA LEU A 223 5.38 23.81 6.34
C LEU A 223 6.52 23.30 5.44
N GLN A 224 7.46 24.16 5.05
CA GLN A 224 8.65 23.75 4.28
C GLN A 224 9.58 22.87 5.12
N GLU A 225 9.88 23.27 6.36
CA GLU A 225 10.69 22.48 7.30
C GLU A 225 10.04 21.10 7.54
N ASN A 226 8.73 21.05 7.79
CA ASN A 226 7.96 19.81 7.93
C ASN A 226 7.99 18.93 6.66
N ARG A 227 8.03 19.54 5.46
CA ARG A 227 8.18 18.79 4.20
C ARG A 227 9.54 18.12 4.09
N GLU A 228 10.60 18.82 4.50
CA GLU A 228 11.96 18.29 4.49
C GLU A 228 12.08 17.08 5.42
N GLU A 229 11.47 17.15 6.61
CA GLU A 229 11.46 16.01 7.54
C GLU A 229 10.70 14.80 6.99
N LEU A 230 9.51 15.01 6.41
CA LEU A 230 8.79 13.92 5.74
C LEU A 230 9.62 13.31 4.62
N SER A 231 10.28 14.13 3.81
CA SER A 231 11.17 13.66 2.75
C SER A 231 12.35 12.86 3.29
N SER A 232 12.91 13.24 4.43
CA SER A 232 13.98 12.51 5.12
C SER A 232 13.51 11.11 5.55
N LEU A 233 12.38 11.01 6.26
CA LEU A 233 11.79 9.73 6.69
C LEU A 233 11.44 8.83 5.50
N MET A 234 10.88 9.42 4.45
CA MET A 234 10.55 8.71 3.21
C MET A 234 11.80 8.16 2.51
N ASN A 235 12.86 8.98 2.40
CA ASN A 235 14.13 8.57 1.82
C ASN A 235 14.83 7.48 2.65
N ALA A 236 14.79 7.59 3.98
CA ALA A 236 15.33 6.60 4.89
C ALA A 236 14.65 5.24 4.69
N THR A 237 13.32 5.22 4.59
CA THR A 237 12.56 4.00 4.35
C THR A 237 12.81 3.43 2.95
N PHE A 238 12.84 4.28 1.94
CA PHE A 238 13.06 3.86 0.56
C PHE A 238 14.45 3.25 0.37
N ARG A 239 15.50 3.92 0.86
CA ARG A 239 16.89 3.48 0.71
C ARG A 239 17.24 2.35 1.68
N GLY A 240 16.84 2.45 2.94
CA GLY A 240 17.18 1.49 3.99
C GLY A 240 16.42 0.17 3.87
N VAL A 241 15.15 0.21 3.42
CA VAL A 241 14.29 -0.99 3.36
C VAL A 241 13.95 -1.35 1.93
N PHE A 242 13.22 -0.49 1.20
CA PHE A 242 12.62 -0.86 -0.08
C PHE A 242 13.65 -1.35 -1.11
N VAL A 243 14.74 -0.61 -1.34
CA VAL A 243 15.79 -0.95 -2.32
C VAL A 243 16.47 -2.31 -2.04
N HIS A 244 16.48 -2.74 -0.78
CA HIS A 244 17.04 -4.03 -0.40
C HIS A 244 15.99 -5.15 -0.47
N ARG A 245 14.73 -4.86 -0.15
CA ARG A 245 13.68 -5.86 0.06
C ARG A 245 12.78 -6.11 -1.15
N TYR A 246 12.67 -5.20 -2.13
CA TYR A 246 11.93 -5.48 -3.38
C TYR A 246 12.51 -6.67 -4.16
N ARG A 247 13.76 -7.04 -3.86
CA ARG A 247 14.52 -8.17 -4.41
C ARG A 247 14.86 -9.25 -3.37
N ASP A 248 14.08 -9.34 -2.29
CA ASP A 248 14.25 -10.36 -1.25
C ASP A 248 14.11 -11.78 -1.84
N ARG A 249 14.66 -12.79 -1.15
CA ARG A 249 14.48 -14.20 -1.49
C ARG A 249 13.00 -14.63 -1.38
N LEU A 250 12.24 -14.03 -0.47
CA LEU A 250 10.82 -14.35 -0.27
C LEU A 250 9.91 -13.58 -1.23
N SER A 251 9.04 -14.29 -1.93
CA SER A 251 8.07 -13.67 -2.85
C SER A 251 7.07 -12.77 -2.15
N GLU A 252 6.68 -13.10 -0.92
CA GLU A 252 5.69 -12.36 -0.14
C GLU A 252 6.21 -10.95 0.20
N ILE A 253 7.50 -10.86 0.55
CA ILE A 253 8.18 -9.59 0.80
C ILE A 253 8.27 -8.78 -0.49
N ARG A 254 8.74 -9.39 -1.59
CA ARG A 254 8.83 -8.70 -2.89
C ARG A 254 7.48 -8.18 -3.36
N ALA A 255 6.43 -8.99 -3.25
CA ALA A 255 5.07 -8.60 -3.60
C ALA A 255 4.59 -7.42 -2.73
N ALA A 256 4.78 -7.46 -1.40
CA ALA A 256 4.41 -6.36 -0.53
C ALA A 256 5.13 -5.04 -0.88
N CYS A 257 6.43 -5.09 -1.16
CA CYS A 257 7.16 -3.89 -1.60
C CYS A 257 6.58 -3.31 -2.90
N ILE A 258 6.24 -4.17 -3.86
CA ILE A 258 5.76 -3.74 -5.19
C ILE A 258 4.31 -3.26 -5.14
N GLU A 259 3.51 -3.84 -4.25
CA GLU A 259 2.18 -3.32 -3.90
C GLU A 259 2.28 -1.88 -3.42
N GLU A 260 3.09 -1.61 -2.40
CA GLU A 260 3.21 -0.26 -1.86
C GLU A 260 3.88 0.72 -2.82
N LEU A 261 4.89 0.29 -3.61
CA LEU A 261 5.46 1.16 -4.64
C LEU A 261 4.39 1.63 -5.64
N GLY A 262 3.47 0.74 -6.04
CA GLY A 262 2.35 1.10 -6.90
C GLY A 262 1.45 2.16 -6.27
N MET A 263 1.23 2.08 -4.96
CA MET A 263 0.47 3.09 -4.21
C MET A 263 1.21 4.43 -4.19
N TRP A 264 2.51 4.46 -3.86
CA TRP A 264 3.28 5.71 -3.80
C TRP A 264 3.32 6.43 -5.15
N LEU A 265 3.55 5.67 -6.23
CA LEU A 265 3.54 6.18 -7.61
C LEU A 265 2.20 6.83 -8.00
N LYS A 266 1.10 6.31 -7.44
CA LYS A 266 -0.25 6.81 -7.71
C LYS A 266 -0.61 8.00 -6.82
N THR A 267 -0.28 7.94 -5.54
CA THR A 267 -0.65 8.95 -4.54
C THR A 267 0.17 10.22 -4.68
N ASP A 268 1.48 10.12 -4.89
CA ASP A 268 2.37 11.27 -5.03
C ASP A 268 3.20 11.18 -6.33
N PRO A 269 2.57 11.43 -7.49
CA PRO A 269 3.22 11.31 -8.77
C PRO A 269 4.35 12.33 -8.98
N GLU A 270 4.34 13.46 -8.27
CA GLU A 270 5.40 14.48 -8.38
C GLU A 270 6.74 13.94 -7.88
N ASP A 271 6.76 13.31 -6.71
CA ASP A 271 7.99 12.79 -6.12
C ASP A 271 8.30 11.36 -6.60
N PHE A 272 7.28 10.53 -6.89
CA PHE A 272 7.48 9.11 -7.21
C PHE A 272 7.36 8.74 -8.69
N LEU A 273 6.48 9.36 -9.49
CA LEU A 273 6.20 8.91 -10.87
C LEU A 273 7.26 9.38 -11.86
N ASN A 274 8.45 8.80 -11.73
CA ASN A 274 9.64 9.07 -12.54
C ASN A 274 10.44 7.78 -12.77
N ASP A 275 11.42 7.83 -13.68
CA ASP A 275 12.22 6.66 -14.08
C ASP A 275 13.01 6.02 -12.93
N LYS A 276 13.38 6.80 -11.90
CA LYS A 276 14.15 6.30 -10.76
C LYS A 276 13.33 5.28 -9.96
N CYS A 277 12.01 5.45 -9.92
CA CYS A 277 11.07 4.55 -9.25
C CYS A 277 10.43 3.53 -10.22
N LEU A 278 10.00 3.96 -11.40
CA LEU A 278 9.35 3.08 -12.38
C LEU A 278 10.22 1.90 -12.82
N LYS A 279 11.55 2.04 -12.83
CA LYS A 279 12.46 0.93 -13.12
C LYS A 279 12.22 -0.31 -12.25
N TYR A 280 11.78 -0.14 -11.00
CA TYR A 280 11.53 -1.26 -10.09
C TYR A 280 10.32 -2.08 -10.54
N LEU A 281 9.25 -1.45 -11.02
CA LEU A 281 8.13 -2.17 -11.66
C LEU A 281 8.61 -2.90 -12.93
N GLY A 282 9.38 -2.22 -13.77
CA GLY A 282 9.88 -2.80 -15.02
C GLY A 282 10.75 -4.04 -14.82
N TRP A 283 11.64 -4.03 -13.82
CA TRP A 283 12.43 -5.21 -13.43
C TRP A 283 11.54 -6.32 -12.85
N THR A 284 10.55 -5.95 -12.04
CA THR A 284 9.65 -6.89 -11.37
C THR A 284 8.71 -7.64 -12.33
N LEU A 285 8.42 -7.10 -13.51
CA LEU A 285 7.74 -7.86 -14.59
C LEU A 285 8.45 -9.17 -14.95
N HIS A 286 9.74 -9.30 -14.65
CA HIS A 286 10.56 -10.48 -14.92
C HIS A 286 10.71 -11.42 -13.71
N ASP A 287 9.98 -11.17 -12.61
CA ASP A 287 10.07 -11.99 -11.40
C ASP A 287 9.72 -13.45 -11.70
N LYS A 288 10.39 -14.38 -11.03
CA LYS A 288 10.17 -15.82 -11.23
C LYS A 288 8.84 -16.28 -10.64
N GLN A 289 8.35 -15.61 -9.60
CA GLN A 289 7.15 -16.01 -8.85
C GLN A 289 5.93 -15.26 -9.38
N SER A 290 4.86 -15.99 -9.70
CA SER A 290 3.63 -15.40 -10.27
C SER A 290 2.95 -14.39 -9.35
N PRO A 291 2.90 -14.54 -8.00
CA PRO A 291 2.26 -13.53 -7.15
C PRO A 291 2.93 -12.16 -7.24
N VAL A 292 4.25 -12.13 -7.45
CA VAL A 292 5.01 -10.88 -7.58
C VAL A 292 4.75 -10.21 -8.92
N ARG A 293 4.73 -11.00 -10.01
CA ARG A 293 4.34 -10.50 -11.34
C ARG A 293 2.90 -9.97 -11.33
N LEU A 294 1.97 -10.72 -10.74
CA LEU A 294 0.57 -10.31 -10.61
C LEU A 294 0.44 -8.96 -9.90
N GLN A 295 1.16 -8.78 -8.79
CA GLN A 295 1.15 -7.52 -8.05
C GLN A 295 1.72 -6.35 -8.87
N CYS A 296 2.81 -6.58 -9.60
CA CYS A 296 3.38 -5.58 -10.50
C CYS A 296 2.40 -5.14 -11.59
N VAL A 297 1.67 -6.09 -12.17
CA VAL A 297 0.68 -5.80 -13.23
C VAL A 297 -0.48 -4.98 -12.68
N ARG A 298 -0.98 -5.33 -11.49
CA ARG A 298 -2.02 -4.54 -10.80
C ARG A 298 -1.58 -3.12 -10.47
N ALA A 299 -0.34 -2.96 -9.99
CA ALA A 299 0.24 -1.63 -9.78
C ALA A 299 0.25 -0.82 -11.08
N LEU A 300 0.72 -1.39 -12.19
CA LEU A 300 0.70 -0.72 -13.49
C LEU A 300 -0.72 -0.38 -13.95
N GLN A 301 -1.69 -1.28 -13.81
CA GLN A 301 -3.08 -1.00 -14.15
C GLN A 301 -3.60 0.24 -13.40
N GLY A 302 -3.29 0.35 -12.10
CA GLY A 302 -3.66 1.51 -11.29
C GLY A 302 -3.08 2.83 -11.80
N LEU A 303 -1.90 2.80 -12.44
CA LEU A 303 -1.26 3.97 -13.05
C LEU A 303 -1.83 4.29 -14.44
N TYR A 304 -2.08 3.29 -15.29
CA TYR A 304 -2.65 3.51 -16.63
C TYR A 304 -4.13 3.87 -16.62
N GLN A 305 -4.83 3.68 -15.49
CA GLN A 305 -6.18 4.21 -15.30
C GLN A 305 -6.21 5.74 -15.22
N GLU A 306 -5.12 6.37 -14.76
CA GLU A 306 -5.03 7.81 -14.59
C GLU A 306 -4.51 8.48 -15.87
N LYS A 307 -5.41 9.22 -16.56
CA LYS A 307 -5.10 9.83 -17.86
C LYS A 307 -3.94 10.84 -17.80
N GLU A 308 -3.78 11.52 -16.67
CA GLU A 308 -2.73 12.52 -16.44
C GLU A 308 -1.33 11.88 -16.37
N PHE A 309 -1.24 10.60 -16.03
CA PHE A 309 0.03 9.89 -15.84
C PHE A 309 0.63 9.39 -17.16
N ILE A 310 -0.18 9.31 -18.21
CA ILE A 310 0.18 8.65 -19.47
C ILE A 310 1.45 9.25 -20.09
N GLY A 311 1.60 10.57 -20.06
CA GLY A 311 2.82 11.25 -20.52
C GLY A 311 4.09 10.73 -19.84
N ARG A 312 4.08 10.60 -18.51
CA ARG A 312 5.23 10.10 -17.73
C ARG A 312 5.48 8.60 -17.93
N LEU A 313 4.46 7.84 -18.31
CA LEU A 313 4.56 6.39 -18.57
C LEU A 313 5.06 6.06 -19.97
N GLU A 314 5.30 7.01 -20.86
CA GLU A 314 5.64 6.75 -22.27
C GLU A 314 6.92 5.94 -22.44
N LEU A 315 8.00 6.42 -21.84
CA LEU A 315 9.31 5.79 -21.94
C LEU A 315 9.29 4.40 -21.31
N PHE A 316 8.60 4.26 -20.17
CA PHE A 316 8.37 2.97 -19.53
C PHE A 316 7.65 2.00 -20.46
N THR A 317 6.53 2.45 -21.06
CA THR A 317 5.73 1.64 -21.99
C THR A 317 6.59 1.17 -23.16
N SER A 318 7.30 2.09 -23.81
CA SER A 318 8.14 1.80 -24.97
C SER A 318 9.23 0.76 -24.64
N ARG A 319 9.85 0.89 -23.47
CA ARG A 319 10.93 0.01 -23.01
C ARG A 319 10.45 -1.39 -22.65
N PHE A 320 9.31 -1.51 -21.97
CA PHE A 320 8.84 -2.78 -21.41
C PHE A 320 7.69 -3.42 -22.19
N LYS A 321 7.28 -2.84 -23.33
CA LYS A 321 6.18 -3.36 -24.16
C LYS A 321 6.38 -4.84 -24.49
N GLU A 322 7.53 -5.24 -25.02
CA GLU A 322 7.77 -6.63 -25.44
C GLU A 322 7.63 -7.60 -24.27
N ARG A 323 8.07 -7.19 -23.07
CA ARG A 323 7.89 -7.99 -21.88
C ARG A 323 6.41 -8.12 -21.53
N MET A 324 5.67 -7.01 -21.44
CA MET A 324 4.24 -7.04 -21.13
C MET A 324 3.46 -7.88 -22.13
N LEU A 325 3.80 -7.80 -23.42
CA LEU A 325 3.19 -8.60 -24.48
C LEU A 325 3.45 -10.10 -24.31
N SER A 326 4.69 -10.49 -24.01
CA SER A 326 5.03 -11.90 -23.75
C SER A 326 4.24 -12.51 -22.57
N MET A 327 3.83 -11.67 -21.61
CA MET A 327 3.09 -12.12 -20.42
C MET A 327 1.60 -12.40 -20.71
N VAL A 328 1.09 -12.15 -21.92
CA VAL A 328 -0.23 -12.68 -22.34
C VAL A 328 -0.23 -14.21 -22.33
N LEU A 329 0.94 -14.82 -22.52
CA LEU A 329 1.17 -16.26 -22.41
C LEU A 329 1.95 -16.60 -21.12
N ASP A 330 1.73 -15.85 -20.05
CA ASP A 330 2.32 -16.17 -18.75
C ASP A 330 1.90 -17.59 -18.32
N LYS A 331 2.81 -18.31 -17.66
CA LYS A 331 2.55 -19.67 -17.16
C LYS A 331 1.42 -19.71 -16.14
N ASP A 332 1.22 -18.59 -15.44
CA ASP A 332 0.14 -18.42 -14.48
C ASP A 332 -1.05 -17.72 -15.17
N PRO A 333 -2.23 -18.36 -15.22
CA PRO A 333 -3.38 -17.82 -15.94
C PRO A 333 -3.91 -16.53 -15.33
N ASP A 334 -3.78 -16.32 -14.01
CA ASP A 334 -4.24 -15.09 -13.37
C ASP A 334 -3.37 -13.90 -13.82
N VAL A 335 -2.05 -14.10 -13.94
CA VAL A 335 -1.14 -13.09 -14.48
C VAL A 335 -1.48 -12.77 -15.94
N ALA A 336 -1.71 -13.80 -16.76
CA ALA A 336 -2.06 -13.63 -18.17
C ALA A 336 -3.34 -12.79 -18.34
N VAL A 337 -4.37 -13.06 -17.55
CA VAL A 337 -5.63 -12.30 -17.56
C VAL A 337 -5.43 -10.85 -17.17
N GLU A 338 -4.67 -10.58 -16.10
CA GLU A 338 -4.40 -9.20 -15.66
C GLU A 338 -3.53 -8.43 -16.67
N ILE A 339 -2.62 -9.10 -17.36
CA ILE A 339 -1.83 -8.48 -18.44
C ILE A 339 -2.72 -8.08 -19.60
N VAL A 340 -3.66 -8.92 -20.02
CA VAL A 340 -4.60 -8.54 -21.08
C VAL A 340 -5.40 -7.29 -20.69
N LYS A 341 -5.87 -7.22 -19.44
CA LYS A 341 -6.54 -6.01 -18.93
C LYS A 341 -5.63 -4.78 -18.96
N LEU A 342 -4.36 -4.92 -18.57
CA LEU A 342 -3.37 -3.84 -18.63
C LEU A 342 -3.17 -3.35 -20.08
N LEU A 343 -3.00 -4.27 -21.03
CA LEU A 343 -2.81 -3.92 -22.45
C LEU A 343 -4.04 -3.20 -23.03
N LEU A 344 -5.24 -3.58 -22.62
CA LEU A 344 -6.48 -2.88 -23.00
C LEU A 344 -6.51 -1.44 -22.44
N LEU A 345 -6.07 -1.22 -21.20
CA LEU A 345 -5.95 0.14 -20.64
C LEU A 345 -4.94 0.97 -21.45
N ILE A 346 -3.76 0.41 -21.75
CA ILE A 346 -2.73 1.09 -22.55
C ILE A 346 -3.28 1.47 -23.94
N GLN A 347 -4.09 0.59 -24.56
CA GLN A 347 -4.74 0.85 -25.84
C GLN A 347 -5.73 2.03 -25.76
N GLN A 348 -6.54 2.09 -24.70
CA GLN A 348 -7.55 3.14 -24.51
C GLN A 348 -6.95 4.53 -24.33
N CYS A 349 -5.71 4.64 -23.84
CA CYS A 349 -4.99 5.89 -23.65
C CYS A 349 -4.49 6.55 -24.95
N GLY A 350 -4.97 6.15 -26.13
CA GLY A 350 -4.71 6.82 -27.40
C GLY A 350 -3.35 6.51 -28.04
N ARG A 351 -2.54 5.62 -27.47
CA ARG A 351 -1.26 5.17 -28.04
C ARG A 351 -1.44 4.05 -29.08
N PHE A 352 -2.34 4.30 -30.03
CA PHE A 352 -2.75 3.39 -31.10
C PHE A 352 -1.58 2.99 -32.02
N LEU A 353 -0.61 3.87 -32.27
CA LEU A 353 0.50 3.61 -33.21
C LEU A 353 1.48 2.51 -32.75
N CYS A 354 1.67 2.29 -31.45
CA CYS A 354 2.53 1.19 -30.96
C CYS A 354 1.81 -0.16 -30.98
N LEU A 355 0.47 -0.17 -30.86
CA LEU A 355 -0.34 -1.39 -30.85
C LEU A 355 -0.81 -1.80 -32.26
N VAL A 356 -0.95 -0.88 -33.21
CA VAL A 356 -1.34 -1.21 -34.60
C VAL A 356 -0.25 -1.99 -35.33
N ASN A 357 1.03 -1.62 -35.19
CA ASN A 357 2.13 -2.46 -35.70
C ASN A 357 2.15 -3.85 -35.02
N PHE A 358 1.67 -3.93 -33.79
CA PHE A 358 1.60 -5.15 -32.99
C PHE A 358 0.42 -6.07 -33.35
N PHE A 359 -0.74 -5.52 -33.72
CA PHE A 359 -1.83 -6.31 -34.31
C PHE A 359 -1.51 -6.75 -35.76
N LEU A 360 -0.56 -6.09 -36.44
CA LEU A 360 -0.12 -6.47 -37.79
C LEU A 360 1.04 -7.48 -37.81
N SER A 361 1.80 -7.64 -36.73
CA SER A 361 2.92 -8.59 -36.65
C SER A 361 2.56 -9.88 -35.87
N ASP A 362 2.37 -11.00 -36.59
CA ASP A 362 2.39 -12.42 -36.19
C ASP A 362 1.64 -12.93 -34.92
N ASN A 363 1.09 -12.07 -34.07
CA ASN A 363 0.41 -12.44 -32.82
C ASN A 363 -1.11 -12.16 -32.81
N LEU A 364 -1.65 -11.65 -33.93
CA LEU A 364 -3.07 -11.33 -34.09
C LEU A 364 -3.97 -12.55 -33.80
N GLN A 365 -3.54 -13.74 -34.21
CA GLN A 365 -4.30 -14.98 -34.07
C GLN A 365 -4.50 -15.37 -32.60
N HIS A 366 -3.49 -15.20 -31.75
CA HIS A 366 -3.56 -15.55 -30.33
C HIS A 366 -4.36 -14.54 -29.51
N ILE A 367 -4.27 -13.25 -29.83
CA ILE A 367 -5.01 -12.20 -29.11
C ILE A 367 -6.48 -12.21 -29.50
N VAL A 368 -6.82 -12.49 -30.77
CA VAL A 368 -8.20 -12.71 -31.21
C VAL A 368 -8.77 -13.96 -30.54
N GLN A 369 -8.00 -15.05 -30.41
CA GLN A 369 -8.39 -16.24 -29.64
C GLN A 369 -8.61 -15.93 -28.16
N LEU A 370 -7.75 -15.14 -27.50
CA LEU A 370 -7.91 -14.73 -26.10
C LEU A 370 -9.07 -13.74 -25.90
N ARG A 371 -9.33 -12.82 -26.84
CA ARG A 371 -10.53 -11.97 -26.82
C ARG A 371 -11.80 -12.83 -26.92
N PHE A 372 -11.79 -13.86 -27.75
CA PHE A 372 -12.87 -14.84 -27.83
C PHE A 372 -13.02 -15.63 -26.53
N LEU A 373 -11.93 -16.12 -25.94
CA LEU A 373 -11.94 -16.92 -24.71
C LEU A 373 -12.40 -16.12 -23.49
N ILE A 374 -11.97 -14.86 -23.35
CA ILE A 374 -12.36 -13.96 -22.26
C ILE A 374 -13.83 -13.52 -22.42
N PHE A 375 -14.27 -13.21 -23.64
CA PHE A 375 -15.66 -12.88 -23.93
C PHE A 375 -16.60 -14.04 -23.60
N PHE A 376 -16.22 -15.28 -23.93
CA PHE A 376 -16.98 -16.49 -23.59
C PHE A 376 -16.92 -16.84 -22.11
N SER A 377 -15.76 -16.76 -21.46
CA SER A 377 -15.59 -17.05 -20.03
C SER A 377 -16.44 -16.12 -19.15
N SER A 378 -16.53 -14.83 -19.52
CA SER A 378 -17.37 -13.85 -18.80
C SER A 378 -18.88 -14.05 -18.97
N LYS A 379 -19.32 -14.70 -20.07
CA LYS A 379 -20.72 -15.09 -20.29
C LYS A 379 -21.07 -16.43 -19.64
N LEU A 380 -20.12 -17.38 -19.63
CA LEU A 380 -20.29 -18.70 -18.99
C LEU A 380 -20.45 -18.62 -17.46
N THR A 381 -19.85 -17.62 -16.81
CA THR A 381 -20.01 -17.40 -15.36
C THR A 381 -21.35 -16.75 -14.98
N LYS A 382 -22.13 -16.22 -15.94
CA LYS A 382 -23.46 -15.63 -15.70
C LYS A 382 -24.65 -16.49 -16.16
N CYS A 383 -24.41 -17.57 -16.89
CA CYS A 383 -25.46 -18.48 -17.34
C CYS A 383 -25.02 -19.92 -17.10
N GLY A 384 -25.44 -20.48 -15.97
CA GLY A 384 -25.50 -21.93 -15.83
C GLY A 384 -26.43 -22.48 -16.90
N ILE A 385 -25.91 -23.38 -17.74
CA ILE A 385 -26.61 -24.16 -18.78
C ILE A 385 -26.90 -23.39 -20.08
N LEU A 386 -26.14 -23.70 -21.14
CA LEU A 386 -26.60 -24.48 -22.32
C LEU A 386 -25.46 -24.53 -23.35
N TRP A 387 -25.04 -25.75 -23.73
CA TRP A 387 -24.17 -25.96 -24.90
C TRP A 387 -24.93 -25.51 -26.15
N ILE A 388 -24.61 -24.33 -26.67
CA ILE A 388 -25.14 -23.86 -27.96
C ILE A 388 -23.99 -23.86 -28.96
N GLN A 389 -24.12 -24.73 -29.96
CA GLN A 389 -23.42 -24.66 -31.23
C GLN A 389 -23.36 -23.21 -31.71
N ILE A 390 -22.18 -22.63 -31.70
CA ILE A 390 -21.93 -21.40 -32.42
C ILE A 390 -21.44 -21.84 -33.79
N ASP A 391 -22.34 -21.67 -34.75
CA ASP A 391 -22.16 -22.12 -36.12
C ASP A 391 -20.88 -21.53 -36.72
N PHE A 392 -20.09 -22.43 -37.30
CA PHE A 392 -18.88 -22.18 -38.07
C PHE A 392 -19.03 -21.03 -39.08
N PHE A 393 -20.27 -20.76 -39.51
CA PHE A 393 -20.65 -19.70 -40.42
C PHE A 393 -20.36 -18.29 -39.88
N THR A 394 -20.64 -18.02 -38.60
CA THR A 394 -20.38 -16.70 -38.01
C THR A 394 -18.89 -16.45 -37.82
N LEU A 395 -18.14 -17.49 -37.45
CA LEU A 395 -16.68 -17.46 -37.30
C LEU A 395 -16.00 -17.16 -38.66
N TYR A 396 -16.46 -17.85 -39.72
CA TYR A 396 -15.97 -17.68 -41.08
C TYR A 396 -16.30 -16.29 -41.64
N PHE A 397 -17.50 -15.77 -41.39
CA PHE A 397 -17.92 -14.45 -41.86
C PHE A 397 -17.15 -13.31 -41.20
N THR A 398 -16.86 -13.40 -39.89
CA THR A 398 -16.00 -12.42 -39.21
C THR A 398 -14.55 -12.47 -39.68
N LEU A 399 -14.00 -13.67 -39.95
CA LEU A 399 -12.67 -13.81 -40.53
C LEU A 399 -12.58 -13.23 -41.95
N ILE A 400 -13.62 -13.43 -42.77
CA ILE A 400 -13.71 -12.83 -44.11
C ILE A 400 -13.79 -11.31 -44.03
N ILE A 401 -14.63 -10.74 -43.16
CA ILE A 401 -14.77 -9.28 -43.05
C ILE A 401 -13.45 -8.64 -42.59
N VAL A 402 -12.77 -9.23 -41.61
CA VAL A 402 -11.48 -8.74 -41.12
C VAL A 402 -10.39 -8.88 -42.19
N SER A 403 -10.40 -9.97 -42.96
CA SER A 403 -9.45 -10.18 -44.07
C SER A 403 -9.71 -9.24 -45.25
N PHE A 404 -10.98 -8.92 -45.53
CA PHE A 404 -11.38 -8.00 -46.59
C PHE A 404 -11.03 -6.56 -46.23
N ILE A 405 -11.23 -6.15 -44.98
CA ILE A 405 -10.80 -4.83 -44.49
C ILE A 405 -9.28 -4.70 -44.55
N ALA A 406 -8.53 -5.75 -44.17
CA ALA A 406 -7.07 -5.76 -44.28
C ALA A 406 -6.60 -5.65 -45.74
N LEU A 407 -7.27 -6.35 -46.68
CA LEU A 407 -6.95 -6.29 -48.11
C LEU A 407 -7.26 -4.92 -48.72
N VAL A 408 -8.38 -4.29 -48.35
CA VAL A 408 -8.75 -2.93 -48.80
C VAL A 408 -7.73 -1.90 -48.31
N ILE A 409 -7.23 -2.03 -47.08
CA ILE A 409 -6.19 -1.16 -46.51
C ILE A 409 -4.84 -1.36 -47.20
N LEU A 410 -4.48 -2.60 -47.53
CA LEU A 410 -3.26 -2.92 -48.29
C LEU A 410 -3.31 -2.34 -49.72
N LEU A 411 -4.44 -2.48 -50.41
CA LEU A 411 -4.63 -1.97 -51.77
C LEU A 411 -4.70 -0.44 -51.82
N SER A 412 -5.28 0.20 -50.81
CA SER A 412 -5.32 1.67 -50.73
C SER A 412 -3.95 2.29 -50.40
N ASN A 413 -3.06 1.58 -49.71
CA ASN A 413 -1.68 2.01 -49.51
C ASN A 413 -0.79 1.82 -50.76
N SER A 414 -1.10 0.85 -51.62
CA SER A 414 -0.38 0.66 -52.90
C SER A 414 -0.76 1.66 -54.00
N LEU A 415 -1.81 2.45 -53.80
CA LEU A 415 -2.28 3.49 -54.73
C LEU A 415 -1.77 4.90 -54.36
N ILE A 416 -1.01 5.03 -53.27
CA ILE A 416 -0.46 6.30 -52.74
C ILE A 416 1.08 6.36 -52.87
N GLN A 417 1.72 5.32 -53.42
CA GLN A 417 3.07 5.37 -53.99
C GLN A 417 2.99 5.36 -55.51
#